data_AF-A0A3S4HMY7-F1
#
_entry.id   AF-A0A3S4HMY7-F1
#
_cell.length_a   1.000
_cell.length_b   1.000
_cell.length_c   1.000
_cell.angle_alpha   90.00
_cell.angle_beta   90.00
_cell.angle_gamma   90.00
#
_symmetry.space_group_name_H-M   'P 1'
#
loop_
_entity.id
_entity.type
_entity.pdbx_description
1 polymer ?
#
loop_
_entity_poly.entity_id
_entity_poly.type
_entity_poly.pdbx_seq_one_letter_code
_entity_poly.pdbx_strand_id
1 'polypeptide(L)'
;MSFIDDVIGILSPAWKAGRLQARYKIAAYEAVMPTRTHKARKENRNANQLTQFGGRSLREQARWLDNNHDLVIGLLDKMEERIVGARGIIVEPQPLLLTGGGGG
;
A
#
# COMPACT_ATOMS: atom_id res chain seq x y z
N MET A 1 -16.79 14.94 13.86
CA MET A 1 -17.50 15.81 12.89
C MET A 1 -18.66 16.47 13.61
N SER A 2 -18.79 17.80 13.56
CA SER A 2 -19.96 18.49 14.12
C SER A 2 -21.05 18.56 13.04
N PHE A 3 -22.32 18.37 13.42
CA PHE A 3 -23.50 18.48 12.55
C PHE A 3 -23.53 19.79 11.74
N ILE A 4 -22.95 20.86 12.29
CA ILE A 4 -22.83 22.17 11.64
C ILE A 4 -21.89 22.14 10.42
N ASP A 5 -20.83 21.32 10.46
CA ASP A 5 -19.90 21.19 9.32
C ASP A 5 -20.54 20.44 8.14
N ASP A 6 -21.54 19.60 8.37
CA ASP A 6 -22.27 18.88 7.31
C ASP A 6 -23.27 19.77 6.59
N VAL A 7 -23.98 20.63 7.32
CA VAL A 7 -24.89 21.63 6.72
C VAL A 7 -24.11 22.65 5.87
N ILE A 8 -22.93 23.09 6.31
CA ILE A 8 -22.07 24.00 5.53
C ILE A 8 -21.53 23.32 4.26
N GLY A 9 -21.29 21.99 4.30
CA GLY A 9 -20.79 21.24 3.15
C GLY A 9 -21.77 21.17 1.98
N ILE A 10 -23.06 21.27 2.26
CA ILE A 10 -24.13 21.27 1.25
C ILE A 10 -24.24 22.65 0.59
N LEU A 11 -24.01 23.73 1.34
CA LEU A 11 -24.16 25.10 0.85
C LEU A 11 -22.88 25.66 0.19
N SER A 12 -21.69 25.26 0.67
CA SER A 12 -20.42 25.69 0.08
C SER A 12 -19.27 24.70 0.39
N PRO A 13 -18.91 23.83 -0.56
CA PRO A 13 -17.81 22.87 -0.37
C PRO A 13 -16.45 23.57 -0.19
N ALA A 14 -16.24 24.74 -0.81
CA ALA A 14 -15.00 25.51 -0.68
C ALA A 14 -14.79 26.05 0.76
N TRP A 15 -15.87 26.49 1.41
CA TRP A 15 -15.79 27.03 2.77
C TRP A 15 -15.60 25.93 3.81
N LYS A 16 -16.25 24.76 3.62
CA LYS A 16 -15.99 23.55 4.42
C LYS A 16 -14.55 23.05 4.25
N ALA A 17 -14.03 23.03 3.02
CA ALA A 17 -12.66 22.61 2.75
C ALA A 17 -11.63 23.52 3.43
N GLY A 18 -11.82 24.85 3.38
CA GLY A 18 -10.95 25.80 4.07
C GLY A 18 -10.97 25.62 5.60
N ARG A 19 -12.16 25.37 6.18
CA ARG A 19 -12.29 25.12 7.62
C ARG A 19 -11.67 23.80 8.05
N LEU A 20 -11.85 22.72 7.28
CA LEU A 20 -11.21 21.44 7.53
C LEU A 20 -9.69 21.56 7.44
N GLN A 21 -9.16 22.23 6.42
CA GLN A 21 -7.73 22.47 6.27
C GLN A 21 -7.15 23.27 7.45
N ALA A 22 -7.86 24.30 7.92
CA ALA A 22 -7.47 25.05 9.11
C ALA A 22 -7.45 24.17 10.36
N ARG A 23 -8.46 23.31 10.56
CA ARG A 23 -8.49 22.36 11.68
C ARG A 23 -7.36 21.34 11.62
N TYR A 24 -7.06 20.81 10.44
CA TYR A 24 -5.92 19.91 10.26
C TYR A 24 -4.58 20.60 10.54
N LYS A 25 -4.42 21.85 10.11
CA LYS A 25 -3.22 22.65 10.40
C LYS A 25 -3.04 22.90 11.91
N ILE A 26 -4.12 23.24 12.62
CA ILE A 26 -4.09 23.44 14.07
C ILE A 26 -3.76 22.12 14.78
N ALA A 27 -4.42 21.01 14.42
CA ALA A 27 -4.14 19.70 15.01
C ALA A 27 -2.70 19.22 14.76
N ALA A 28 -2.16 19.47 13.56
CA ALA A 28 -0.77 19.17 13.23
C ALA A 28 0.21 20.02 14.06
N TYR A 29 -0.09 21.30 14.23
CA TYR A 29 0.72 22.19 15.08
C TYR A 29 0.70 21.75 16.56
N GLU A 30 -0.48 21.41 17.09
CA GLU A 30 -0.64 20.89 18.44
C GLU A 30 0.09 19.55 18.65
N ALA A 31 0.11 18.66 17.65
CA ALA A 31 0.81 17.37 17.73
C ALA A 31 2.35 17.53 17.77
N VAL A 32 2.88 18.57 17.14
CA VAL A 32 4.33 18.87 17.12
C VAL A 32 4.78 19.54 18.42
N MET A 33 3.89 20.25 19.11
CA MET A 33 4.24 20.89 20.37
C MET A 33 4.50 19.84 21.46
N PRO A 34 5.70 19.81 22.06
CA PRO A 34 6.01 18.89 23.14
C PRO A 34 5.20 19.29 24.37
N THR A 35 4.30 18.41 24.82
CA THR A 35 3.51 18.61 26.05
C THR A 35 4.05 17.74 27.18
N ARG A 36 3.60 17.96 28.42
CA ARG A 36 4.00 17.16 29.59
C ARG A 36 3.71 15.66 29.41
N THR A 37 2.62 15.32 28.70
CA THR A 37 2.20 13.94 28.41
C THR A 37 2.75 13.43 27.07
N HIS A 38 3.17 14.31 26.16
CA HIS A 38 3.80 13.98 24.88
C HIS A 38 5.20 14.63 24.80
N LYS A 39 6.17 14.07 25.52
CA LYS A 39 7.57 14.50 25.40
C LYS A 39 8.09 14.12 24.00
N ALA A 40 8.56 15.10 23.24
CA ALA A 40 9.29 14.86 22.01
C ALA A 40 10.46 13.90 22.28
N ARG A 41 10.44 12.71 21.67
CA ARG A 41 11.55 11.75 21.77
C ARG A 41 12.75 12.35 21.04
N LYS A 42 13.68 12.91 21.79
CA LYS A 42 15.02 13.25 21.28
C LYS A 42 15.81 11.95 21.19
N GLU A 43 16.04 11.50 19.97
CA GLU A 43 16.91 10.36 19.69
C GLU A 43 18.37 10.80 19.90
N ASN A 44 18.86 10.63 21.12
CA ASN A 44 20.22 11.03 21.52
C ASN A 44 21.30 10.00 21.11
N ARG A 45 20.95 8.99 20.31
CA ARG A 45 21.89 7.93 19.92
C ARG A 45 22.75 8.40 18.76
N ASN A 46 24.05 8.12 18.87
CA ASN A 46 25.01 8.38 17.80
C ASN A 46 24.54 7.66 16.52
N ALA A 47 24.65 8.29 15.34
CA ALA A 47 24.21 7.73 14.06
C ALA A 47 24.71 6.29 13.84
N ASN A 48 25.90 5.97 14.37
CA ASN A 48 26.49 4.64 14.29
C ASN A 48 25.78 3.58 15.16
N GLN A 49 25.20 3.98 16.29
CA GLN A 49 24.33 3.10 17.10
C GLN A 49 23.00 2.88 16.39
N LEU A 50 22.45 3.92 15.76
CA LEU A 50 21.16 3.86 15.07
C LEU A 50 21.22 2.97 13.82
N THR A 51 22.31 3.02 13.05
CA THR A 51 22.56 2.08 11.94
C THR A 51 22.82 0.65 12.41
N GLN A 52 23.51 0.44 13.54
CA GLN A 52 23.71 -0.90 14.11
C GLN A 52 22.39 -1.55 14.57
N PHE A 53 21.52 -0.79 15.25
CA PHE A 53 20.21 -1.27 15.68
C PHE A 53 19.23 -1.41 14.49
N GLY A 54 19.27 -0.48 13.54
CA GLY A 54 18.46 -0.53 12.32
C GLY A 54 18.86 -1.66 11.37
N GLY A 55 20.14 -2.05 11.33
CA GLY A 55 20.61 -3.16 10.51
C GLY A 55 20.02 -4.51 10.90
N ARG A 56 19.80 -4.76 12.20
CA ARG A 56 19.11 -5.97 12.66
C ARG A 56 17.63 -5.95 12.28
N SER A 57 16.93 -4.85 12.53
CA SER A 57 15.50 -4.76 12.21
C SER A 57 15.22 -4.83 10.71
N LEU A 58 16.10 -4.27 9.86
CA LEU A 58 16.00 -4.39 8.41
C LEU A 58 16.24 -5.82 7.93
N ARG A 59 17.20 -6.54 8.52
CA ARG A 59 17.45 -7.95 8.19
C ARG A 59 16.29 -8.85 8.62
N GLU A 60 15.70 -8.59 9.78
CA GLU A 60 14.51 -9.31 10.26
C GLU A 60 13.29 -9.05 9.37
N GLN A 61 13.06 -7.80 8.97
CA GLN A 61 12.02 -7.45 8.01
C GLN A 61 12.25 -8.10 6.64
N ALA A 62 13.50 -8.13 6.15
CA ALA A 62 13.85 -8.79 4.90
C ALA A 62 13.61 -10.30 4.97
N ARG A 63 13.97 -10.97 6.08
CA ARG A 63 13.66 -12.40 6.29
C ARG A 63 12.16 -12.66 6.38
N TRP A 64 11.43 -11.79 7.05
CA TRP A 64 9.98 -11.89 7.11
C TRP A 64 9.37 -11.76 5.71
N LEU A 65 9.81 -10.79 4.92
CA LEU A 65 9.36 -10.62 3.54
C LEU A 65 9.68 -11.85 2.68
N ASP A 66 10.91 -12.35 2.74
CA ASP A 66 11.37 -13.53 1.99
C ASP A 66 10.55 -14.79 2.36
N ASN A 67 10.32 -15.02 3.65
CA ASN A 67 9.49 -16.13 4.14
C ASN A 67 8.02 -16.03 3.70
N ASN A 68 7.47 -14.83 3.58
CA ASN A 68 6.07 -14.65 3.16
C ASN A 68 5.92 -14.59 1.63
N HIS A 69 7.00 -14.31 0.90
CA HIS A 69 6.97 -14.21 -0.55
C HIS A 69 6.64 -15.57 -1.20
N ASP A 70 7.21 -16.66 -0.68
CA ASP A 70 6.93 -18.04 -1.13
C ASP A 70 5.46 -18.42 -0.98
N LEU A 71 4.82 -17.97 0.11
CA LEU A 71 3.39 -18.17 0.38
C LEU A 71 2.50 -17.49 -0.65
N VAL A 72 2.86 -16.28 -1.09
CA VAL A 72 2.12 -15.53 -2.10
C VAL A 72 2.28 -16.17 -3.48
N ILE A 73 3.49 -16.59 -3.85
CA ILE A 73 3.74 -17.27 -5.12
C ILE A 73 2.96 -18.59 -5.18
N GLY A 74 3.06 -19.42 -4.15
CA GLY A 74 2.34 -20.70 -4.12
C GLY A 74 0.82 -20.54 -4.15
N LEU A 75 0.27 -19.48 -3.54
CA LEU A 75 -1.15 -19.16 -3.65
C LEU A 75 -1.52 -18.82 -5.10
N LEU A 76 -0.74 -17.98 -5.78
CA LEU A 76 -0.99 -17.58 -7.16
C LEU A 76 -0.86 -18.77 -8.12
N ASP A 77 0.16 -19.61 -7.96
CA ASP A 77 0.33 -20.83 -8.75
C ASP A 77 -0.86 -21.78 -8.58
N LYS A 78 -1.35 -21.95 -7.33
CA LYS A 78 -2.53 -22.79 -7.09
C LYS A 78 -3.82 -22.17 -7.62
N MET A 79 -3.91 -20.85 -7.69
CA MET A 79 -5.02 -20.19 -8.35
C MET A 79 -4.94 -20.35 -9.88
N GLU A 80 -3.76 -20.20 -10.47
CA GLU A 80 -3.52 -20.44 -11.89
C GLU A 80 -3.89 -21.88 -12.28
N GLU A 81 -3.39 -22.86 -11.53
CA GLU A 81 -3.65 -24.29 -11.78
C GLU A 81 -5.15 -24.61 -11.74
N ARG A 82 -5.93 -23.94 -10.88
CA ARG A 82 -7.38 -24.13 -10.75
C ARG A 82 -8.20 -23.38 -11.79
N ILE A 83 -7.74 -22.22 -12.24
CA ILE A 83 -8.48 -21.35 -13.18
C ILE A 83 -8.18 -21.73 -14.63
N VAL A 84 -6.90 -21.88 -14.97
CA VAL A 84 -6.43 -22.13 -16.35
C VAL A 84 -6.24 -23.62 -16.60
N GLY A 85 -5.99 -24.39 -15.54
CA GLY A 85 -5.61 -25.80 -15.63
C GLY A 85 -4.09 -25.98 -15.61
N ALA A 86 -3.61 -27.11 -15.09
CA ALA A 86 -2.19 -27.40 -14.87
C ALA A 86 -1.29 -27.34 -16.13
N ARG A 87 -1.88 -27.24 -17.33
CA ARG A 87 -1.17 -27.17 -18.61
C ARG A 87 -1.20 -25.77 -19.25
N GLY A 88 -1.82 -24.78 -18.61
CA GLY A 88 -1.95 -23.44 -19.15
C GLY A 88 -2.88 -23.37 -20.37
N ILE A 89 -2.88 -22.22 -21.04
CA ILE A 89 -3.60 -22.01 -22.31
C ILE A 89 -2.71 -22.52 -23.44
N ILE A 90 -3.08 -23.64 -24.07
CA ILE A 90 -2.39 -24.19 -25.23
C ILE A 90 -2.97 -23.53 -26.49
N VAL A 91 -2.11 -22.90 -27.29
CA VAL A 91 -2.49 -22.39 -28.62
C VAL A 91 -2.34 -23.54 -29.61
N GLU A 92 -3.44 -24.08 -30.09
CA GLU A 92 -3.40 -25.03 -31.20
C GLU A 92 -3.20 -24.27 -32.52
N PRO A 93 -2.12 -24.53 -33.27
CA PRO A 93 -1.90 -23.87 -34.55
C PRO A 93 -2.94 -24.37 -35.56
N GLN A 94 -3.86 -23.49 -35.97
CA GLN A 94 -4.73 -23.78 -37.10
C GLN A 94 -3.92 -23.72 -38.40
N PRO A 95 -3.89 -24.80 -39.19
CA PRO A 95 -3.17 -24.80 -40.46
C PRO A 95 -3.86 -23.84 -41.43
N LEU A 96 -3.14 -22.81 -41.86
CA LEU A 96 -3.53 -21.97 -42.99
C LEU A 96 -3.30 -22.78 -44.28
N LEU A 97 -4.37 -23.09 -45.01
CA LEU A 97 -4.27 -23.67 -46.34
C LEU A 97 -3.61 -22.66 -47.29
N LEU A 98 -2.82 -23.15 -48.26
CA LEU A 98 -2.11 -22.32 -49.26
C LEU A 98 -3.04 -21.38 -50.06
N THR A 99 -4.33 -21.68 -50.07
CA THR A 99 -5.40 -20.91 -50.71
C THR A 99 -6.03 -19.84 -49.81
N GLY A 100 -5.50 -19.60 -48.61
CA GLY A 100 -5.91 -18.47 -47.77
C GLY A 100 -7.30 -18.60 -47.14
N GLY A 101 -7.87 -19.81 -47.06
CA GLY A 101 -9.09 -20.10 -46.32
C GLY A 101 -8.81 -21.10 -45.20
N GLY A 102 -9.04 -20.72 -43.94
CA GLY A 102 -9.06 -21.67 -42.83
C GLY A 102 -10.23 -22.63 -43.01
N GLY A 103 -9.97 -23.93 -42.93
CA GLY A 103 -11.00 -24.96 -43.04
C GLY A 103 -11.93 -24.94 -41.83
N GLY A 104 -13.15 -24.45 -42.04
CA GLY A 104 -14.29 -24.43 -41.13
C GLY A 104 -15.50 -23.88 -41.85
#